data_AF-A0A2D7VPG5-F1
#
_entry.id   AF-A0A2D7VPG5-F1
#
_cell.length_a   1.000
_cell.length_b   1.000
_cell.length_c   1.000
_cell.angle_alpha   90.00
_cell.angle_beta   90.00
_cell.angle_gamma   90.00
#
_symmetry.space_group_name_H-M   'P 1'
#
loop_
_entity.id
_entity.type
_entity.pdbx_description
1 polymer ?
#
loop_
_entity_poly.entity_id
_entity_poly.type
_entity_poly.pdbx_seq_one_letter_code
_entity_poly.pdbx_strand_id
1 'polypeptide(L)'
;MPLKATSVRLDDETLARVGEMAKAMDRPRAWLMAEAIKQFVAREEWFIQEVEKGVKAADEGRLTDHTDVKTKWEAKRAAQMD
;
A
#
# COMPACT_ATOMS: atom_id res chain seq x y z
N MET A 1 12.36 -2.03 -20.83
CA MET A 1 12.85 -0.63 -20.81
C MET A 1 14.20 -0.59 -20.07
N PRO A 2 15.17 0.23 -20.48
CA PRO A 2 16.45 0.33 -19.79
C PRO A 2 16.28 0.99 -18.40
N LEU A 3 17.03 0.51 -17.41
CA LEU A 3 17.07 1.11 -16.08
C LEU A 3 17.82 2.45 -16.13
N LYS A 4 17.33 3.46 -15.40
CA LYS A 4 17.99 4.75 -15.23
C LYS A 4 18.49 4.87 -13.80
N ALA A 5 19.69 5.41 -13.61
CA ALA A 5 20.22 5.69 -12.29
C ALA A 5 19.59 6.97 -11.72
N THR A 6 19.23 6.93 -10.43
CA THR A 6 18.70 8.08 -9.69
C THR A 6 19.36 8.12 -8.32
N SER A 7 19.76 9.32 -7.89
CA SER A 7 20.34 9.53 -6.57
C SER A 7 19.23 9.83 -5.56
N VAL A 8 19.27 9.17 -4.40
CA VAL A 8 18.34 9.37 -3.29
C VAL A 8 19.15 9.69 -2.04
N ARG A 9 18.70 10.66 -1.25
CA ARG A 9 19.30 10.97 0.04
C ARG A 9 18.63 10.14 1.12
N LEU A 10 19.44 9.41 1.88
CA LEU A 10 19.03 8.63 3.04
C LEU A 10 19.95 9.02 4.19
N ASP A 11 19.41 9.07 5.40
CA ASP A 11 20.24 9.16 6.61
C ASP A 11 21.06 7.87 6.80
N ASP A 12 22.13 7.98 7.59
CA ASP A 12 23.09 6.89 7.79
C ASP A 12 22.44 5.65 8.43
N GLU A 13 21.47 5.86 9.34
CA GLU A 13 20.76 4.77 10.01
C GLU A 13 19.93 3.96 9.00
N THR A 14 19.13 4.65 8.18
CA THR A 14 18.33 4.03 7.13
C THR A 14 19.22 3.29 6.12
N LEU A 15 20.32 3.91 5.68
CA LEU A 15 21.24 3.29 4.73
C LEU A 15 21.89 2.01 5.31
N ALA A 16 22.24 2.01 6.59
CA ALA A 16 22.78 0.84 7.29
C ALA A 16 21.73 -0.29 7.34
N ARG A 17 20.49 0.01 7.72
CA ARG A 17 19.40 -0.97 7.80
C ARG A 17 19.09 -1.60 6.44
N VAL A 18 19.04 -0.81 5.37
CA VAL A 18 18.89 -1.32 3.99
C VAL A 18 20.06 -2.22 3.60
N GLY A 19 21.27 -1.88 4.03
CA GLY A 19 22.47 -2.70 3.82
C GLY A 19 22.36 -4.09 4.44
N GLU A 20 21.97 -4.15 5.72
CA GLU A 20 21.82 -5.43 6.43
C GLU A 20 20.69 -6.29 5.85
N MET A 21 19.56 -5.68 5.51
CA MET A 21 18.47 -6.37 4.82
C MET A 21 18.92 -6.96 3.48
N ALA A 22 19.63 -6.17 2.66
CA ALA A 22 20.11 -6.61 1.35
C ALA A 22 21.09 -7.80 1.47
N LYS A 23 21.98 -7.78 2.47
CA LYS A 23 22.88 -8.91 2.78
C LYS A 23 22.10 -10.16 3.18
N ALA A 24 21.15 -10.04 4.10
CA ALA A 24 20.33 -11.16 4.56
C ALA A 24 19.51 -11.80 3.43
N MET A 25 19.12 -11.00 2.42
CA MET A 25 18.37 -11.46 1.24
C MET A 25 19.26 -11.96 0.10
N ASP A 26 20.59 -11.88 0.23
CA ASP A 26 21.55 -12.13 -0.85
C ASP A 26 21.22 -11.33 -2.14
N ARG A 27 21.01 -10.02 -1.96
CA ARG A 27 20.66 -9.09 -3.05
C ARG A 27 21.49 -7.80 -2.98
N PRO A 28 21.76 -7.15 -4.14
CA PRO A 28 22.37 -5.83 -4.14
C PRO A 28 21.47 -4.78 -3.47
N ARG A 29 22.07 -3.86 -2.71
CA ARG A 29 21.35 -2.73 -2.08
C ARG A 29 20.49 -1.93 -3.07
N ALA A 30 21.05 -1.64 -4.25
CA ALA A 30 20.34 -0.91 -5.30
C ALA A 30 19.10 -1.66 -5.82
N TRP A 31 19.16 -3.00 -5.87
CA TRP A 31 18.01 -3.83 -6.24
C TRP A 31 16.90 -3.71 -5.20
N LEU A 32 17.25 -3.82 -3.91
CA LEU A 32 16.29 -3.73 -2.81
C LEU A 32 15.62 -2.34 -2.75
N MET A 33 16.39 -1.26 -2.93
CA MET A 33 15.84 0.09 -3.00
C MET A 33 14.89 0.25 -4.19
N ALA A 34 15.28 -0.23 -5.37
CA ALA A 34 14.43 -0.16 -6.56
C ALA A 34 13.13 -0.95 -6.37
N GLU A 35 13.22 -2.13 -5.75
CA GLU A 35 12.06 -2.97 -5.47
C GLU A 35 11.12 -2.32 -4.44
N ALA A 36 11.66 -1.74 -3.37
CA ALA A 36 10.88 -0.99 -2.39
C ALA A 36 10.13 0.18 -3.02
N ILE A 37 10.78 0.94 -3.92
CA ILE A 37 10.15 2.05 -4.65
C ILE A 37 9.03 1.54 -5.56
N LYS A 38 9.23 0.43 -6.29
CA LYS A 38 8.17 -0.15 -7.14
C LYS A 38 6.94 -0.55 -6.33
N GLN A 39 7.15 -1.22 -5.20
CA GLN A 39 6.06 -1.65 -4.33
C GLN A 39 5.33 -0.46 -3.71
N PHE A 40 6.06 0.59 -3.35
CA PHE A 40 5.47 1.84 -2.87
C PHE A 40 4.61 2.47 -3.97
N VAL A 41 5.17 2.71 -5.16
CA VAL A 41 4.44 3.32 -6.28
C VAL A 41 3.17 2.54 -6.64
N ALA A 42 3.26 1.22 -6.79
CA ALA A 42 2.10 0.40 -7.11
C ALA A 42 0.98 0.49 -6.05
N ARG A 43 1.36 0.56 -4.77
CA ARG A 43 0.43 0.71 -3.66
C ARG A 43 -0.23 2.09 -3.66
N GLU A 44 0.56 3.14 -3.81
CA GLU A 44 0.04 4.52 -3.80
C GLU A 44 -0.84 4.78 -5.03
N GLU A 45 -0.45 4.29 -6.22
CA GLU A 45 -1.27 4.39 -7.42
C GLU A 45 -2.64 3.73 -7.24
N TRP A 46 -2.67 2.51 -6.70
CA TRP A 46 -3.93 1.83 -6.39
C TRP A 46 -4.75 2.63 -5.36
N PHE A 47 -4.11 3.10 -4.28
CA PHE A 47 -4.80 3.84 -3.22
C PHE A 47 -5.43 5.13 -3.74
N ILE A 48 -4.67 5.93 -4.51
CA ILE A 48 -5.15 7.17 -5.12
C ILE A 48 -6.37 6.87 -5.99
N GLN A 49 -6.30 5.84 -6.85
CA GLN A 49 -7.43 5.46 -7.71
C GLN A 49 -8.67 5.04 -6.91
N GLU A 50 -8.51 4.27 -5.84
CA GLU A 50 -9.64 3.84 -5.01
C GLU A 50 -10.26 5.00 -4.22
N VAL A 51 -9.43 5.93 -3.73
CA VAL A 51 -9.92 7.15 -3.09
C VAL A 51 -10.72 8.00 -4.07
N GLU A 52 -10.21 8.23 -5.27
CA GLU A 52 -10.92 8.99 -6.32
C GLU A 52 -12.26 8.33 -6.69
N LYS A 53 -12.29 7.01 -6.82
CA LYS A 53 -13.54 6.26 -7.05
C LYS A 53 -14.52 6.42 -5.89
N GLY A 54 -14.04 6.37 -4.65
CA GLY A 54 -14.84 6.54 -3.44
C GLY A 54 -15.46 7.94 -3.34
N VAL A 55 -14.66 8.98 -3.58
CA VAL A 55 -15.13 10.38 -3.63
C VAL A 55 -16.20 10.54 -4.70
N LYS A 56 -15.94 10.07 -5.92
CA LYS A 56 -16.94 10.12 -7.01
C LYS A 56 -18.23 9.38 -6.67
N ALA A 57 -18.15 8.21 -6.04
CA ALA A 57 -19.32 7.47 -5.61
C ALA A 57 -20.13 8.24 -4.55
N ALA A 58 -19.44 8.91 -3.61
CA ALA A 58 -20.08 9.76 -2.61
C ALA A 58 -20.79 10.96 -3.24
N ASP A 59 -20.13 11.65 -4.18
CA ASP A 59 -20.69 12.80 -4.91
C ASP A 59 -21.92 12.39 -5.74
N GLU A 60 -21.93 11.17 -6.28
CA GLU A 60 -23.08 10.57 -6.97
C GLU A 60 -24.17 10.03 -6.02
N GLY A 61 -24.00 10.17 -4.71
CA GLY A 61 -24.95 9.69 -3.69
C GLY A 61 -24.96 8.16 -3.50
N ARG A 62 -23.99 7.43 -4.06
CA ARG A 62 -23.84 5.97 -3.92
C ARG A 62 -23.21 5.59 -2.57
N LEU A 63 -23.81 6.09 -1.50
CA LEU A 63 -23.44 5.82 -0.11
C LEU A 63 -24.33 4.73 0.49
N THR A 64 -23.92 4.16 1.61
CA THR A 64 -24.72 3.21 2.39
C THR A 64 -25.00 3.83 3.75
N ASP A 65 -26.24 3.71 4.23
CA ASP A 65 -26.60 4.21 5.55
C ASP A 65 -25.83 3.46 6.64
N HIS A 66 -25.46 4.18 7.70
CA HIS A 66 -24.73 3.60 8.83
C HIS A 66 -25.46 2.40 9.45
N THR A 67 -26.79 2.46 9.52
CA THR A 67 -27.66 1.42 10.09
C THR A 67 -27.57 0.12 9.28
N ASP A 68 -27.52 0.23 7.96
CA ASP A 68 -27.40 -0.92 7.06
C ASP A 68 -26.01 -1.57 7.19
N VAL A 69 -24.96 -0.75 7.32
CA VAL A 69 -23.60 -1.23 7.59
C VAL A 69 -23.56 -2.01 8.90
N LYS A 70 -24.11 -1.44 9.99
CA LYS A 70 -24.14 -2.10 11.30
C LYS A 70 -24.85 -3.46 11.24
N THR A 71 -26.05 -3.48 10.65
CA THR A 71 -26.86 -4.71 10.53
C THR A 71 -26.12 -5.80 9.76
N LYS A 72 -25.45 -5.44 8.66
CA LYS A 72 -24.64 -6.38 7.86
C LYS A 72 -23.48 -6.98 8.66
N TRP A 73 -22.81 -6.17 9.48
CA TRP A 73 -21.69 -6.63 10.30
C TRP A 73 -22.13 -7.53 11.46
N GLU A 74 -23.26 -7.22 12.10
CA GLU A 74 -23.85 -8.07 13.14
C GLU A 74 -24.25 -9.44 12.59
N ALA A 75 -24.89 -9.47 11.42
CA ALA A 75 -25.23 -10.73 10.74
C ALA A 75 -23.98 -11.56 10.38
N LYS A 76 -22.93 -10.91 9.87
CA LYS A 76 -21.66 -11.59 9.54
C LYS A 76 -21.00 -12.19 10.77
N ARG A 77 -21.05 -11.49 11.91
CA ARG A 77 -20.52 -11.99 13.19
C ARG A 77 -21.30 -13.21 13.67
N ALA A 78 -22.63 -13.15 13.65
CA ALA A 78 -23.47 -14.27 14.08
C ALA A 78 -23.18 -15.55 13.27
N ALA A 79 -23.11 -15.42 11.94
CA ALA A 79 -22.82 -16.55 11.04
C ALA A 79 -21.41 -17.14 11.17
N GLN A 80 -20.47 -16.44 11.84
CA GLN A 80 -19.12 -16.94 12.09
C GLN A 80 -18.98 -17.61 13.46
N MET A 81 -20.02 -17.49 14.30
CA MET A 81 -20.10 -18.09 15.63
C MET A 81 -20.96 -19.37 15.66
N ASP A 82 -21.72 -19.64 14.59
CA ASP A 82 -22.36 -20.94 14.30
C ASP A 82 -21.39 -21.89 13.56
#